data_AF-A0A087DPY6-F1
#
_entry.id   AF-A0A087DPY6-F1
#
_cell.length_a   1.000
_cell.length_b   1.000
_cell.length_c   1.000
_cell.angle_alpha   90.00
_cell.angle_beta   90.00
_cell.angle_gamma   90.00
#
_symmetry.space_group_name_H-M   'P 1'
#
loop_
_entity.id
_entity.type
_entity.pdbx_description
1 polymer ?
#
loop_
_entity_poly.entity_id
_entity_poly.type
_entity_poly.pdbx_seq_one_letter_code
_entity_poly.pdbx_strand_id
1 'polypeptide(L)'
;MKTSPDSRSHVRLYALIAAALVLALLAGVGVYGLLAGPTRQPSSPPSASPAPGPSASASPSPTVARPPAVKGSRDPDVFARNLATSLFTWDTASGLFPLDYSASILAVGDPTGMEQAGLASDVAAYLPSREQWVELRKHATRQSLTITRSYVPEAWHEAVRQAQPGQIPSGATAVTIHGTRHRNGEWNGRPVGEDFAVSFTVFLACPTGGSCHALRLSQLDNPLK
;
A
#
# COMPACT_ATOMS: atom_id res chain seq x y z
N MET A 1 -26.59 -52.01 -19.43
CA MET A 1 -25.51 -51.02 -19.22
C MET A 1 -25.77 -49.84 -20.15
N LYS A 2 -26.03 -48.65 -19.59
CA LYS A 2 -26.40 -47.44 -20.34
C LYS A 2 -25.27 -46.43 -20.15
N THR A 3 -24.54 -46.12 -21.20
CA THR A 3 -23.47 -45.11 -21.21
C THR A 3 -24.08 -43.74 -21.49
N SER A 4 -23.90 -42.78 -20.58
CA SER A 4 -24.32 -41.38 -20.77
C SER A 4 -23.42 -40.65 -21.76
N PRO A 5 -23.95 -39.99 -22.81
CA PRO A 5 -23.17 -39.20 -23.75
C PRO A 5 -23.09 -37.69 -23.39
N ASP A 6 -23.52 -37.26 -22.20
CA ASP A 6 -23.84 -35.84 -21.97
C ASP A 6 -22.66 -34.96 -21.51
N SER A 7 -21.55 -35.50 -21.02
CA SER A 7 -20.48 -34.65 -20.47
C SER A 7 -19.64 -33.92 -21.53
N ARG A 8 -19.60 -34.40 -22.78
CA ARG A 8 -18.74 -33.84 -23.84
C ARG A 8 -19.37 -32.65 -24.58
N SER A 9 -20.69 -32.53 -24.57
CA SER A 9 -21.43 -31.43 -25.20
C SER A 9 -21.24 -30.12 -24.43
N HIS A 10 -21.31 -30.17 -23.10
CA HIS A 10 -21.12 -29.01 -22.24
C HIS A 10 -19.71 -28.42 -22.32
N VAL A 11 -18.67 -29.25 -22.36
CA VAL A 11 -17.28 -28.77 -22.46
C VAL A 11 -17.04 -28.04 -23.79
N ARG A 12 -17.64 -28.51 -24.90
CA ARG A 12 -17.55 -27.82 -26.20
C ARG A 12 -18.29 -26.50 -26.20
N LEU A 13 -19.45 -26.42 -25.54
CA LEU A 13 -20.22 -25.20 -25.42
C LEU A 13 -19.46 -24.13 -24.61
N TYR A 14 -18.84 -24.50 -23.50
CA TYR A 14 -18.02 -23.57 -22.70
C TYR A 14 -16.78 -23.06 -23.46
N ALA A 15 -16.13 -23.93 -24.25
CA ALA A 15 -14.98 -23.53 -25.07
C ALA A 15 -15.38 -22.52 -26.16
N LEU A 16 -16.56 -22.66 -26.77
CA LEU A 16 -17.06 -21.73 -27.78
C LEU A 16 -17.40 -20.36 -27.18
N ILE A 17 -18.01 -20.34 -25.98
CA ILE A 17 -18.33 -19.09 -25.27
C ILE A 17 -17.04 -18.35 -24.86
N ALA A 18 -16.05 -19.07 -24.34
CA ALA A 18 -14.76 -18.49 -23.98
C ALA A 18 -14.03 -17.90 -25.20
N ALA A 19 -14.02 -18.61 -26.33
CA ALA A 19 -13.44 -18.12 -27.58
C ALA A 19 -14.15 -16.86 -28.10
N ALA A 20 -15.49 -16.82 -28.04
CA ALA A 20 -16.27 -15.66 -28.44
C ALA A 20 -16.01 -14.43 -27.56
N LEU A 21 -15.85 -14.62 -26.25
CA LEU A 21 -15.50 -13.54 -25.31
C LEU A 21 -14.11 -12.96 -25.59
N VAL A 22 -13.12 -13.80 -25.88
CA VAL A 22 -11.76 -13.35 -26.25
C VAL A 22 -11.79 -12.56 -27.56
N LEU A 23 -12.55 -13.02 -28.55
CA LEU A 23 -12.69 -12.33 -29.84
C LEU A 23 -13.37 -10.96 -29.68
N ALA A 24 -14.39 -10.87 -28.83
CA ALA A 24 -15.06 -9.61 -28.51
C ALA A 24 -14.12 -8.60 -27.80
N LEU A 25 -13.30 -9.09 -26.86
CA LEU A 25 -12.30 -8.27 -26.17
C LEU A 25 -11.23 -7.74 -27.13
N LEU A 26 -10.74 -8.57 -28.05
CA LEU A 26 -9.76 -8.15 -29.06
C LEU A 26 -10.32 -7.12 -30.04
N ALA A 27 -11.58 -7.26 -30.45
CA ALA A 27 -12.26 -6.28 -31.31
C ALA A 27 -12.42 -4.91 -30.61
N GLY A 28 -12.70 -4.89 -29.31
CA GLY A 28 -12.83 -3.67 -28.52
C GLY A 28 -11.53 -2.86 -28.42
N VAL A 29 -10.38 -3.52 -28.27
CA VAL A 29 -9.07 -2.88 -28.18
C VAL A 29 -8.65 -2.25 -29.53
N GLY A 30 -8.97 -2.91 -30.66
CA GLY A 30 -8.65 -2.40 -31.99
C GLY A 30 -9.38 -1.09 -32.35
N VAL A 31 -10.63 -0.93 -31.91
CA VAL A 31 -11.43 0.28 -32.16
C VAL A 31 -10.97 1.45 -31.28
N TYR A 32 -10.54 1.18 -30.04
CA TYR A 32 -10.09 2.24 -29.12
C TYR A 32 -8.71 2.83 -29.49
N GLY A 33 -7.85 2.05 -30.15
CA GLY A 33 -6.54 2.52 -30.62
C GLY A 33 -6.57 3.41 -31.86
N LEU A 34 -7.63 3.36 -32.66
CA LEU A 34 -7.78 4.14 -33.91
C LEU A 34 -8.45 5.52 -33.72
N LEU A 35 -9.19 5.71 -32.62
CA LEU A 35 -9.85 6.98 -32.29
C LEU A 35 -8.96 7.97 -31.53
N ALA A 36 -7.86 7.50 -30.92
CA ALA A 36 -6.86 8.34 -30.27
C ALA A 36 -5.71 8.68 -31.24
N GLY A 37 -6.02 9.42 -32.30
CA GLY A 37 -5.02 9.92 -33.25
C GLY A 37 -4.03 10.91 -32.62
N PRO A 38 -2.76 10.96 -33.08
CA PRO A 38 -1.72 11.77 -32.48
C PRO A 38 -1.96 13.26 -32.76
N THR A 39 -2.15 14.05 -31.70
CA THR A 39 -2.38 15.49 -31.85
C THR A 39 -1.05 16.23 -32.06
N ARG A 40 -0.97 16.92 -33.20
CA ARG A 40 0.12 17.79 -33.66
C ARG A 40 0.48 18.88 -32.65
N GLN A 41 1.78 19.14 -32.53
CA GLN A 41 2.36 20.36 -31.95
C GLN A 41 2.02 21.60 -32.80
N PRO A 42 1.61 22.73 -32.21
CA PRO A 42 1.68 24.03 -32.85
C PRO A 42 3.07 24.68 -32.68
N SER A 43 3.50 25.29 -33.78
CA SER A 43 4.76 25.97 -34.05
C SER A 43 5.00 27.21 -33.18
N SER A 44 6.26 27.43 -32.76
CA SER A 44 6.73 28.67 -32.13
C SER A 44 6.98 29.79 -33.16
N PRO A 45 6.60 31.05 -32.88
CA PRO A 45 7.19 32.23 -33.49
C PRO A 45 8.28 32.88 -32.59
N PRO A 46 9.16 33.73 -33.14
CA PRO A 46 10.45 34.08 -32.54
C PRO A 46 10.39 35.19 -31.49
N SER A 47 11.42 35.16 -30.64
CA SER A 47 11.74 36.03 -29.51
C SER A 47 11.66 37.54 -29.80
N ALA A 48 11.01 38.27 -28.89
CA ALA A 48 11.21 39.70 -28.67
C ALA A 48 11.81 39.91 -27.26
N SER A 49 12.88 40.71 -27.18
CA SER A 49 13.61 41.06 -25.95
C SER A 49 12.72 41.69 -24.86
N PRO A 50 13.00 41.45 -23.56
CA PRO A 50 12.15 41.91 -22.47
C PRO A 50 12.42 43.37 -22.08
N ALA A 51 11.35 44.14 -21.93
CA ALA A 51 11.32 45.32 -21.06
C ALA A 51 11.13 44.87 -19.59
N PRO A 52 11.65 45.58 -18.58
CA PRO A 52 11.53 45.18 -17.18
C PRO A 52 10.10 45.45 -16.67
N GLY A 53 9.26 44.41 -16.70
CA GLY A 53 7.95 44.37 -16.05
C GLY A 53 8.03 43.75 -14.64
N PRO A 54 7.04 44.01 -13.78
CA PRO A 54 7.10 43.70 -12.35
C PRO A 54 7.20 42.19 -12.10
N SER A 55 7.89 41.80 -11.04
CA SER A 55 8.11 40.42 -10.61
C SER A 55 6.81 39.59 -10.65
N ALA A 56 6.68 38.75 -11.67
CA ALA A 56 5.71 37.67 -11.65
C ALA A 56 6.09 36.74 -10.50
N SER A 57 5.25 36.69 -9.46
CA SER A 57 5.32 35.64 -8.47
C SER A 57 5.22 34.31 -9.22
N ALA A 58 6.30 33.52 -9.19
CA ALA A 58 6.28 32.18 -9.75
C ALA A 58 5.16 31.40 -9.05
N SER A 59 4.15 30.97 -9.81
CA SER A 59 3.18 30.00 -9.31
C SER A 59 3.95 28.80 -8.76
N PRO A 60 3.66 28.33 -7.53
CA PRO A 60 4.33 27.16 -7.01
C PRO A 60 4.08 26.00 -7.97
N SER A 61 5.16 25.34 -8.41
CA SER A 61 5.05 24.11 -9.18
C SER A 61 4.13 23.14 -8.42
N PRO A 62 3.26 22.37 -9.12
CA PRO A 62 2.37 21.44 -8.46
C PRO A 62 3.22 20.48 -7.61
N THR A 63 3.03 20.53 -6.29
CA THR A 63 3.72 19.62 -5.38
C THR A 63 3.20 18.22 -5.66
N VAL A 64 4.08 17.34 -6.16
CA VAL A 64 3.73 15.93 -6.39
C VAL A 64 3.37 15.31 -5.04
N ALA A 65 2.16 14.77 -4.94
CA ALA A 65 1.70 14.07 -3.74
C ALA A 65 2.67 12.91 -3.41
N ARG A 66 3.02 12.74 -2.14
CA ARG A 66 3.89 11.67 -1.66
C ARG A 66 3.28 11.02 -0.42
N PRO A 67 3.33 9.68 -0.29
CA PRO A 67 2.95 9.00 0.93
C PRO A 67 3.74 9.49 2.16
N PRO A 68 3.17 9.40 3.37
CA PRO A 68 3.92 9.62 4.60
C PRO A 68 5.15 8.68 4.65
N ALA A 69 6.33 9.27 4.82
CA ALA A 69 7.54 8.51 5.07
C ALA A 69 7.56 8.00 6.52
N VAL A 70 8.06 6.79 6.74
CA VAL A 70 8.28 6.29 8.10
C VAL A 70 9.46 7.05 8.72
N LYS A 71 9.21 7.77 9.81
CA LYS A 71 10.28 8.43 10.56
C LYS A 71 11.13 7.38 11.28
N GLY A 72 12.41 7.31 10.92
CA GLY A 72 13.38 6.43 11.58
C GLY A 72 13.55 6.76 13.08
N SER A 73 13.92 5.76 13.86
CA SER A 73 14.19 5.86 15.29
C SER A 73 15.14 4.74 15.71
N ARG A 74 15.99 5.02 16.71
CA ARG A 74 16.81 3.99 17.36
C ARG A 74 16.08 3.27 18.50
N ASP A 75 14.99 3.88 18.98
CA ASP A 75 14.10 3.28 19.96
C ASP A 75 13.08 2.39 19.22
N PRO A 76 12.97 1.09 19.59
CA PRO A 76 12.12 0.13 18.91
C PRO A 76 10.62 0.45 19.03
N ASP A 77 10.16 0.95 20.18
CA ASP A 77 8.76 1.32 20.40
C ASP A 77 8.39 2.54 19.54
N VAL A 78 9.24 3.57 19.57
CA VAL A 78 9.05 4.77 18.74
C VAL A 78 9.07 4.43 17.25
N PHE A 79 10.00 3.58 16.81
CA PHE A 79 10.05 3.14 15.41
C PHE A 79 8.77 2.39 15.01
N ALA A 80 8.34 1.42 15.82
CA ALA A 80 7.14 0.63 15.55
C ALA A 80 5.87 1.51 15.47
N ARG A 81 5.75 2.52 16.35
CA ARG A 81 4.65 3.49 16.32
C ARG A 81 4.67 4.37 15.08
N ASN A 82 5.85 4.83 14.65
CA ASN A 82 6.00 5.60 13.41
C ASN A 82 5.61 4.77 12.18
N LEU A 83 6.07 3.51 12.12
CA LEU A 83 5.71 2.58 11.05
C LEU A 83 4.21 2.31 11.03
N ALA A 84 3.62 1.99 12.18
CA ALA A 84 2.19 1.75 12.32
C ALA A 84 1.35 2.95 11.87
N THR A 85 1.77 4.17 12.25
CA THR A 85 1.09 5.41 11.85
C THR A 85 1.15 5.58 10.33
N SER A 86 2.32 5.43 9.70
CA SER A 86 2.45 5.55 8.25
C SER A 86 1.69 4.46 7.49
N LEU A 87 1.70 3.21 7.99
CA LEU A 87 1.01 2.07 7.39
C LEU A 87 -0.51 2.30 7.27
N PHE A 88 -1.09 2.97 8.26
CA PHE A 88 -2.53 3.24 8.31
C PHE A 88 -2.91 4.63 7.77
N THR A 89 -1.94 5.48 7.44
CA THR A 89 -2.20 6.83 6.92
C THR A 89 -2.17 6.85 5.41
N TRP A 90 -3.35 6.79 4.81
CA TRP A 90 -3.51 6.88 3.36
C TRP A 90 -4.76 7.67 2.97
N ASP A 91 -4.73 8.22 1.77
CA ASP A 91 -5.80 9.02 1.19
C ASP A 91 -6.01 8.62 -0.28
N THR A 92 -7.22 8.17 -0.62
CA THR A 92 -7.58 7.76 -1.98
C THR A 92 -7.74 8.94 -2.94
N ALA A 93 -7.96 10.15 -2.42
CA ALA A 93 -8.12 11.39 -3.19
C ALA A 93 -6.77 12.07 -3.53
N SER A 94 -5.65 11.58 -2.98
CA SER A 94 -4.31 12.15 -3.22
C SER A 94 -3.73 11.89 -4.62
N GLY A 95 -4.41 11.09 -5.45
CA GLY A 95 -3.89 10.63 -6.75
C GLY A 95 -2.93 9.43 -6.67
N LEU A 96 -2.55 9.02 -5.45
CA LEU A 96 -1.72 7.84 -5.18
C LEU A 96 -2.53 6.54 -5.20
N PHE A 97 -1.82 5.42 -5.31
CA PHE A 97 -2.32 4.05 -5.27
C PHE A 97 -1.68 3.24 -4.13
N PRO A 98 -2.25 2.09 -3.74
CA PRO A 98 -1.72 1.28 -2.64
C PRO A 98 -0.22 1.01 -2.72
N LEU A 99 0.29 0.73 -3.93
CA LEU A 99 1.71 0.43 -4.15
C LEU A 99 2.64 1.60 -3.77
N ASP A 100 2.19 2.85 -3.96
CA ASP A 100 2.97 4.03 -3.58
C ASP A 100 3.16 4.06 -2.06
N TYR A 101 2.09 3.78 -1.30
CA TYR A 101 2.15 3.68 0.16
C TYR A 101 2.99 2.48 0.62
N SER A 102 2.86 1.32 -0.03
CA SER A 102 3.72 0.17 0.27
C SER A 102 5.20 0.52 0.13
N ALA A 103 5.58 1.25 -0.92
CA ALA A 103 6.96 1.62 -1.17
C ALA A 103 7.58 2.45 -0.03
N SER A 104 6.81 3.34 0.60
CA SER A 104 7.32 4.16 1.72
C SER A 104 7.57 3.33 2.98
N ILE A 105 6.79 2.26 3.21
CA ILE A 105 7.00 1.32 4.31
C ILE A 105 8.19 0.40 4.01
N LEU A 106 8.31 -0.09 2.78
CA LEU A 106 9.39 -0.98 2.35
C LEU A 106 10.76 -0.31 2.35
N ALA A 107 10.81 1.03 2.25
CA ALA A 107 12.05 1.80 2.32
C ALA A 107 12.75 1.73 3.69
N VAL A 108 12.04 1.32 4.76
CA VAL A 108 12.61 1.09 6.09
C VAL A 108 12.71 -0.39 6.46
N GLY A 109 12.61 -1.28 5.46
CA GLY A 109 12.82 -2.70 5.62
C GLY A 109 14.30 -3.06 5.89
N ASP A 110 14.53 -4.34 6.14
CA ASP A 110 15.87 -4.91 6.33
C ASP A 110 16.84 -4.52 5.20
N PRO A 111 17.94 -3.80 5.49
CA PRO A 111 18.89 -3.36 4.47
C PRO A 111 19.65 -4.50 3.81
N THR A 112 19.70 -5.69 4.41
CA THR A 112 20.30 -6.88 3.78
C THR A 112 19.40 -7.49 2.71
N GLY A 113 18.10 -7.15 2.74
CA GLY A 113 17.07 -7.64 1.83
C GLY A 113 16.53 -9.04 2.18
N MET A 114 17.02 -9.70 3.23
CA MET A 114 16.59 -11.06 3.59
C MET A 114 15.10 -11.13 3.91
N GLU A 115 14.58 -10.17 4.68
CA GLU A 115 13.18 -10.13 5.08
C GLU A 115 12.27 -9.36 4.11
N GLN A 116 12.83 -8.77 3.04
CA GLN A 116 12.10 -7.80 2.21
C GLN A 116 10.89 -8.41 1.49
N ALA A 117 11.00 -9.66 1.00
CA ALA A 117 9.90 -10.34 0.34
C ALA A 117 8.76 -10.69 1.32
N GLY A 118 9.12 -11.14 2.53
CA GLY A 118 8.17 -11.41 3.61
C GLY A 118 7.46 -10.12 4.04
N LEU A 119 8.21 -9.05 4.29
CA LEU A 119 7.68 -7.75 4.65
C LEU A 119 6.73 -7.20 3.57
N ALA A 120 7.09 -7.31 2.29
CA ALA A 120 6.22 -6.87 1.19
C ALA A 120 4.89 -7.63 1.16
N SER A 121 4.92 -8.94 1.37
CA SER A 121 3.71 -9.75 1.50
C SER A 121 2.87 -9.31 2.70
N ASP A 122 3.50 -9.07 3.85
CA ASP A 122 2.78 -8.66 5.05
C ASP A 122 2.14 -7.27 4.83
N VAL A 123 2.88 -6.28 4.33
CA VAL A 123 2.37 -4.91 4.06
C VAL A 123 1.20 -4.92 3.08
N ALA A 124 1.26 -5.75 2.03
CA ALA A 124 0.16 -5.86 1.06
C ALA A 124 -1.16 -6.31 1.71
N ALA A 125 -1.10 -7.11 2.79
CA ALA A 125 -2.28 -7.56 3.52
C ALA A 125 -2.94 -6.46 4.39
N TYR A 126 -2.25 -5.35 4.64
CA TYR A 126 -2.78 -4.21 5.42
C TYR A 126 -3.45 -3.14 4.55
N LEU A 127 -3.18 -3.13 3.25
CA LEU A 127 -3.68 -2.11 2.34
C LEU A 127 -4.88 -2.63 1.53
N PRO A 128 -5.80 -1.74 1.13
CA PRO A 128 -6.87 -2.13 0.20
C PRO A 128 -6.30 -2.66 -1.11
N SER A 129 -6.99 -3.62 -1.74
CA SER A 129 -6.70 -4.04 -3.11
C SER A 129 -6.88 -2.86 -4.08
N ARG A 130 -6.35 -2.99 -5.29
CA ARG A 130 -6.51 -1.95 -6.32
C ARG A 130 -7.98 -1.68 -6.64
N GLU A 131 -8.79 -2.72 -6.71
CA GLU A 131 -10.23 -2.66 -6.98
C GLU A 131 -10.96 -1.97 -5.82
N GLN A 132 -10.65 -2.38 -4.58
CA GLN A 132 -11.18 -1.73 -3.38
C GLN A 132 -10.79 -0.24 -3.33
N TRP A 133 -9.57 0.11 -3.71
CA TRP A 133 -9.11 1.49 -3.77
C TRP A 133 -9.92 2.35 -4.73
N VAL A 134 -10.28 1.81 -5.91
CA VAL A 134 -11.12 2.51 -6.90
C VAL A 134 -12.52 2.77 -6.33
N GLU A 135 -13.11 1.81 -5.63
CA GLU A 135 -14.40 1.98 -4.97
C GLU A 135 -14.33 3.01 -3.84
N LEU A 136 -13.32 2.91 -2.96
CA LEU A 136 -13.10 3.85 -1.85
C LEU A 136 -12.86 5.29 -2.33
N ARG A 137 -12.22 5.45 -3.50
CA ARG A 137 -11.97 6.77 -4.11
C ARG A 137 -13.24 7.50 -4.50
N LYS A 138 -14.32 6.80 -4.87
CA LYS A 138 -15.63 7.42 -5.16
C LYS A 138 -16.19 8.16 -3.94
N HIS A 139 -15.71 7.83 -2.76
CA HIS A 139 -16.11 8.39 -1.47
C HIS A 139 -15.00 9.23 -0.83
N ALA A 140 -13.98 9.66 -1.58
CA ALA A 140 -12.84 10.41 -1.05
C ALA A 140 -12.27 9.80 0.26
N THR A 141 -12.22 8.46 0.32
CA THR A 141 -11.92 7.77 1.57
C THR A 141 -10.47 8.00 1.98
N ARG A 142 -10.27 8.29 3.26
CA ARG A 142 -8.98 8.37 3.93
C ARG A 142 -8.97 7.54 5.19
N GLN A 143 -7.79 7.09 5.58
CA GLN A 143 -7.57 6.35 6.82
C GLN A 143 -6.46 6.99 7.65
N SER A 144 -6.60 6.89 8.97
CA SER A 144 -5.57 7.21 9.94
C SER A 144 -5.62 6.24 11.12
N LEU A 145 -4.64 6.29 12.01
CA LEU A 145 -4.54 5.46 13.20
C LEU A 145 -4.26 6.30 14.43
N THR A 146 -5.01 6.03 15.50
CA THR A 146 -4.69 6.47 16.85
C THR A 146 -4.16 5.28 17.63
N ILE A 147 -2.89 5.33 18.03
CA ILE A 147 -2.26 4.25 18.82
C ILE A 147 -2.58 4.46 20.30
N THR A 148 -3.23 3.49 20.92
CA THR A 148 -3.62 3.52 22.33
C THR A 148 -2.60 2.84 23.24
N ARG A 149 -1.92 1.79 22.74
CA ARG A 149 -0.90 1.06 23.50
C ARG A 149 0.15 0.47 22.59
N SER A 150 1.38 0.41 23.08
CA SER A 150 2.49 -0.33 22.47
C SER A 150 3.34 -0.99 23.56
N TYR A 151 3.81 -2.21 23.32
CA TYR A 151 4.61 -2.99 24.27
C TYR A 151 5.31 -4.16 23.58
N VAL A 152 6.37 -4.69 24.21
CA VAL A 152 6.98 -5.97 23.80
C VAL A 152 6.16 -7.11 24.42
N PRO A 153 5.59 -8.04 23.62
CA PRO A 153 4.77 -9.13 24.14
C PRO A 153 5.61 -10.16 24.89
N GLU A 154 5.02 -10.84 25.87
CA GLU A 154 5.74 -11.82 26.70
C GLU A 154 6.24 -13.01 25.88
N ALA A 155 5.45 -13.49 24.90
CA ALA A 155 5.89 -14.56 24.02
C ALA A 155 7.11 -14.21 23.16
N TRP A 156 7.45 -12.92 22.98
CA TRP A 156 8.71 -12.56 22.34
C TRP A 156 9.91 -13.06 23.15
N HIS A 157 9.86 -12.92 24.48
CA HIS A 157 10.94 -13.40 25.35
C HIS A 157 11.06 -14.93 25.32
N GLU A 158 9.94 -15.65 25.20
CA GLU A 158 9.97 -17.11 25.01
C GLU A 158 10.55 -17.48 23.64
N ALA A 159 10.14 -16.80 22.56
CA ALA A 159 10.67 -17.03 21.23
C ALA A 159 12.19 -16.84 21.19
N VAL A 160 12.73 -15.84 21.89
CA VAL A 160 14.18 -15.63 22.00
C VAL A 160 14.88 -16.77 22.75
N ARG A 161 14.28 -17.29 23.83
CA ARG A 161 14.85 -18.43 24.58
C ARG A 161 14.87 -19.72 23.77
N GLN A 162 13.87 -19.93 22.92
CA GLN A 162 13.72 -21.14 22.11
C GLN A 162 14.48 -21.09 20.78
N ALA A 163 14.90 -19.90 20.34
CA ALA A 163 15.56 -19.72 19.06
C ALA A 163 16.92 -20.42 19.00
N GLN A 164 17.20 -21.07 17.87
CA GLN A 164 18.54 -21.58 17.61
C GLN A 164 19.52 -20.43 17.29
N PRO A 165 20.83 -20.61 17.52
CA PRO A 165 21.82 -19.61 17.14
C PRO A 165 21.68 -19.15 15.69
N GLY A 166 21.59 -17.85 15.46
CA GLY A 166 21.46 -17.25 14.13
C GLY A 166 20.04 -17.21 13.57
N GLN A 167 19.04 -17.78 14.24
CA GLN A 167 17.64 -17.72 13.80
C GLN A 167 17.00 -16.34 14.01
N ILE A 168 17.42 -15.63 15.06
CA ILE A 168 16.96 -14.27 15.36
C ILE A 168 18.13 -13.30 15.09
N PRO A 169 17.95 -12.27 14.24
CA PRO A 169 18.97 -11.26 14.01
C PRO A 169 19.38 -10.53 15.29
N SER A 170 20.64 -10.09 15.34
CA SER A 170 21.12 -9.28 16.46
C SER A 170 20.31 -7.97 16.58
N GLY A 171 19.93 -7.62 17.81
CA GLY A 171 19.12 -6.43 18.08
C GLY A 171 17.65 -6.55 17.64
N ALA A 172 17.18 -7.74 17.29
CA ALA A 172 15.78 -7.97 16.96
C ALA A 172 14.87 -7.86 18.21
N THR A 173 13.68 -7.31 17.99
CA THR A 173 12.60 -7.27 18.97
C THR A 173 11.24 -7.30 18.28
N ALA A 174 10.18 -7.48 19.06
CA ALA A 174 8.80 -7.40 18.61
C ALA A 174 8.04 -6.35 19.42
N VAL A 175 7.27 -5.50 18.76
CA VAL A 175 6.41 -4.50 19.40
C VAL A 175 4.98 -4.71 18.95
N THR A 176 4.11 -5.07 19.89
CA THR A 176 2.67 -5.18 19.66
C THR A 176 2.03 -3.80 19.79
N ILE A 177 1.27 -3.41 18.78
CA ILE A 177 0.52 -2.16 18.68
C ILE A 177 -0.97 -2.47 18.88
N HIS A 178 -1.62 -1.68 19.72
CA HIS A 178 -3.08 -1.57 19.80
C HIS A 178 -3.48 -0.15 19.45
N GLY A 179 -4.58 -0.01 18.74
CA GLY A 179 -5.09 1.30 18.37
C GLY A 179 -6.49 1.25 17.79
N THR A 180 -6.91 2.40 17.30
CA THR A 180 -8.17 2.59 16.58
C THR A 180 -7.84 3.15 15.20
N ARG A 181 -8.17 2.42 14.15
CA ARG A 181 -8.13 2.98 12.79
C ARG A 181 -9.42 3.77 12.56
N HIS A 182 -9.26 4.96 12.03
CA HIS A 182 -10.35 5.85 11.65
C HIS A 182 -10.47 5.82 10.13
N ARG A 183 -11.64 5.49 9.60
CA ARG A 183 -11.92 5.54 8.17
C ARG A 183 -12.97 6.60 7.92
N ASN A 184 -12.59 7.64 7.21
CA ASN A 184 -13.45 8.78 6.90
C ASN A 184 -13.64 8.89 5.39
N GLY A 185 -14.79 9.36 4.95
CA GLY A 185 -15.08 9.62 3.54
C GLY A 185 -16.29 10.53 3.38
N GLU A 186 -16.84 10.55 2.18
CA GLU A 186 -17.98 11.37 1.79
C GLU A 186 -19.07 10.52 1.13
N TRP A 187 -20.32 10.75 1.54
CA TRP A 187 -21.51 10.16 0.94
C TRP A 187 -22.52 11.26 0.62
N ASN A 188 -22.86 11.42 -0.66
CA ASN A 188 -23.75 12.50 -1.13
C ASN A 188 -23.34 13.90 -0.63
N GLY A 189 -22.03 14.19 -0.63
CA GLY A 189 -21.48 15.46 -0.16
C GLY A 189 -21.50 15.66 1.36
N ARG A 190 -21.83 14.62 2.15
CA ARG A 190 -21.78 14.66 3.61
C ARG A 190 -20.62 13.81 4.13
N PRO A 191 -19.87 14.27 5.15
CA PRO A 191 -18.83 13.48 5.76
C PRO A 191 -19.44 12.27 6.50
N VAL A 192 -18.80 11.12 6.34
CA VAL A 192 -19.11 9.87 7.05
C VAL A 192 -17.83 9.27 7.61
N GLY A 193 -17.92 8.52 8.70
CA GLY A 193 -16.75 7.90 9.31
C GLY A 193 -17.11 6.70 10.19
N GLU A 194 -16.16 5.76 10.25
CA GLU A 194 -16.24 4.57 11.09
C GLU A 194 -14.89 4.31 11.75
N ASP A 195 -14.95 3.80 12.99
CA ASP A 195 -13.79 3.49 13.81
C ASP A 195 -13.71 1.98 14.06
N PHE A 196 -12.51 1.42 13.96
CA PHE A 196 -12.27 0.01 14.20
C PHE A 196 -11.06 -0.17 15.12
N ALA A 197 -11.23 -0.96 16.17
CA ALA A 197 -10.09 -1.41 16.96
C ALA A 197 -9.18 -2.27 16.08
N VAL A 198 -7.88 -2.10 16.24
CA VAL A 198 -6.86 -2.90 15.55
C VAL A 198 -5.76 -3.34 16.51
N SER A 199 -5.23 -4.54 16.29
CA SER A 199 -4.04 -5.00 16.99
C SER A 199 -3.11 -5.82 16.10
N PHE A 200 -1.81 -5.61 16.20
CA PHE A 200 -0.82 -6.34 15.40
C PHE A 200 0.58 -6.19 16.00
N THR A 201 1.55 -6.95 15.51
CA THR A 201 2.93 -6.93 15.99
C THR A 201 3.89 -6.57 14.86
N VAL A 202 4.79 -5.63 15.15
CA VAL A 202 5.91 -5.26 14.28
C VAL A 202 7.15 -6.00 14.77
N PHE A 203 7.73 -6.82 13.92
CA PHE A 203 9.03 -7.43 14.15
C PHE A 203 10.10 -6.57 13.48
N LEU A 204 11.11 -6.16 14.24
CA LEU A 204 12.09 -5.16 13.81
C LEU A 204 13.46 -5.47 14.41
N ALA A 205 14.52 -4.94 13.82
CA ALA A 205 15.86 -4.99 14.43
C ALA A 205 16.49 -3.60 14.49
N CYS A 206 17.17 -3.33 15.61
CA CYS A 206 17.82 -2.05 15.90
C CYS A 206 19.35 -2.24 15.95
N PRO A 207 20.09 -1.84 14.90
CA PRO A 207 21.54 -1.92 14.92
C PRO A 207 22.14 -0.86 15.84
N THR A 208 23.32 -1.14 16.39
CA THR A 208 24.08 -0.17 17.19
C THR A 208 24.39 1.09 16.37
N GLY A 209 23.91 2.25 16.82
CA GLY A 209 24.20 3.54 16.18
C GLY A 209 23.36 3.87 14.93
N GLY A 210 22.46 2.99 14.48
CA GLY A 210 21.55 3.21 13.35
C GLY A 210 20.09 3.29 13.75
N SER A 211 19.22 3.70 12.81
CA SER A 211 17.77 3.52 12.98
C SER A 211 17.42 2.04 12.94
N CYS A 212 16.38 1.64 13.66
CA CYS A 212 15.75 0.35 13.47
C CYS A 212 15.19 0.21 12.06
N HIS A 213 15.01 -1.03 11.63
CA HIS A 213 14.37 -1.42 10.37
C HIS A 213 13.34 -2.52 10.60
N ALA A 214 12.32 -2.56 9.76
CA ALA A 214 11.25 -3.54 9.82
C ALA A 214 11.70 -4.87 9.21
N LEU A 215 11.35 -5.97 9.88
CA LEU A 215 11.58 -7.34 9.41
C LEU A 215 10.27 -7.92 8.89
N ARG A 216 9.25 -8.00 9.75
CA ARG A 216 7.96 -8.63 9.45
C ARG A 216 6.82 -7.90 10.15
N LEU A 217 5.60 -8.10 9.68
CA LEU A 217 4.38 -7.73 10.41
C LEU A 217 3.58 -8.99 10.67
N SER A 218 2.98 -9.11 11.87
CA SER A 218 1.95 -10.13 12.08
C SER A 218 0.74 -9.84 11.19
N GLN A 219 -0.17 -10.80 11.09
CA GLN A 219 -1.49 -10.51 10.51
C GLN A 219 -2.24 -9.47 11.36
N LEU A 220 -3.04 -8.62 10.71
CA LEU A 220 -3.93 -7.69 11.37
C LEU A 220 -4.93 -8.44 12.27
N ASP A 221 -5.13 -7.94 13.48
CA ASP A 221 -5.96 -8.49 14.56
C ASP A 221 -5.54 -9.87 15.06
N ASN A 222 -4.31 -10.25 14.75
CA ASN A 222 -3.66 -11.46 15.25
C ASN A 222 -2.23 -11.14 15.73
N PRO A 223 -2.08 -10.34 16.80
CA PRO A 223 -0.77 -10.01 17.35
C PRO A 223 -0.12 -11.22 18.03
N LEU A 224 1.21 -11.16 18.18
CA LEU A 224 1.93 -12.04 19.10
C LEU A 224 1.43 -11.74 20.53
N LYS A 225 1.10 -12.78 21.29
CA LYS A 225 0.49 -12.69 22.63
C LYS A 225 1.51 -12.99 23.71
#